data_AF-A0A7I8J841-F1
#
_entry.id   AF-A0A7I8J841-F1
#
_cell.length_a   1.000
_cell.length_b   1.000
_cell.length_c   1.000
_cell.angle_alpha   90.00
_cell.angle_beta   90.00
_cell.angle_gamma   90.00
#
_symmetry.space_group_name_H-M   'P 1'
#
loop_
_entity.id
_entity.type
_entity.pdbx_description
1 polymer ?
#
loop_
_entity_poly.entity_id
_entity_poly.type
_entity_poly.pdbx_seq_one_letter_code
_entity_poly.pdbx_strand_id
1 'polypeptide(L)'
;MFSASVKLVRSPVGLSPCYRGLLSLGRCRPHRKGSLCMSSRSEMDRPCGSPAKIAEPFFRRAISSMEKIYLNRNPTANAILDLVRSYDGDNIFYDHFAFRTFGVDGHGIDSMAKLFVDFGYTPRDELRFPAKKLRALWFAPPATKDTGIQGPLPRIFISELIVEEMSREIQETIRNYTKTSGCGGDYAALASAMGSLTWDRPFYSDYQRLLRESEYAAWTLVNGYALNHVTISTHRLKSNIREIDTLNQFIQENGYKLNSEGGTLKVSPDGLLRQSSTVADSTAFTFAEGVNETVPCSYIEFAERLLLPQFKNLPAEEAEERHRRDGFEVGNADKIFESTSNDQLKRSAA
;
A
#
# COMPACT_ATOMS: atom_id res chain seq x y z
N MET A 1 -8.11 45.66 17.13
CA MET A 1 -7.60 45.78 15.76
C MET A 1 -6.29 45.03 15.67
N PHE A 2 -6.26 43.90 14.96
CA PHE A 2 -5.16 43.42 14.11
C PHE A 2 -5.67 42.13 13.49
N SER A 3 -6.13 42.23 12.25
CA SER A 3 -6.57 41.13 11.41
C SER A 3 -5.37 40.68 10.58
N ALA A 4 -5.00 39.40 10.66
CA ALA A 4 -4.00 38.82 9.78
C ALA A 4 -4.69 37.76 8.91
N SER A 5 -5.05 38.15 7.69
CA SER A 5 -5.53 37.25 6.64
C SER A 5 -4.37 36.40 6.12
N VAL A 6 -4.44 35.09 6.33
CA VAL A 6 -3.56 34.13 5.67
C VAL A 6 -4.11 33.86 4.27
N LYS A 7 -3.38 34.31 3.24
CA LYS A 7 -3.68 34.00 1.83
C LYS A 7 -3.26 32.56 1.54
N LEU A 8 -4.24 31.73 1.14
CA LEU A 8 -4.01 30.42 0.55
C LEU A 8 -3.37 30.61 -0.84
N VAL A 9 -2.09 30.29 -0.98
CA VAL A 9 -1.43 30.19 -2.29
C VAL A 9 -1.67 28.77 -2.81
N ARG A 10 -2.57 28.63 -3.78
CA ARG A 10 -2.73 27.39 -4.55
C ARG A 10 -1.55 27.28 -5.53
N SER A 11 -0.60 26.41 -5.24
CA SER A 11 0.38 25.95 -6.24
C SER A 11 -0.23 24.81 -7.06
N PRO A 12 -0.16 24.84 -8.39
CA PRO A 12 -0.59 23.71 -9.22
C PRO A 12 0.44 22.58 -9.09
N VAL A 13 -0.04 21.42 -8.66
CA VAL A 13 0.72 20.16 -8.63
C VAL A 13 1.07 19.79 -10.08
N GLY A 14 2.33 20.02 -10.46
CA GLY A 14 2.88 19.55 -11.73
C GLY A 14 3.24 18.08 -11.62
N LEU A 15 2.49 17.23 -12.33
CA LEU A 15 2.90 15.86 -12.62
C LEU A 15 4.15 15.87 -13.52
N SER A 16 5.12 15.00 -13.22
CA SER A 16 6.32 14.81 -14.05
C SER A 16 5.95 14.37 -15.48
N PRO A 17 6.64 14.88 -16.52
CA PRO A 17 6.25 14.69 -17.91
C PRO A 17 6.81 13.38 -18.49
N CYS A 18 6.14 12.25 -18.23
CA CYS A 18 6.40 10.98 -18.94
C CYS A 18 5.26 10.54 -19.89
N TYR A 19 4.27 11.40 -20.15
CA TYR A 19 3.18 11.12 -21.09
C TYR A 19 3.01 12.25 -22.12
N ARG A 20 4.05 12.56 -22.89
CA ARG A 20 3.93 13.28 -24.19
C ARG A 20 5.07 12.87 -25.11
N GLY A 21 4.80 12.08 -26.15
CA GLY A 21 5.81 11.83 -27.18
C GLY A 21 5.59 10.63 -28.08
N LEU A 22 4.45 10.52 -28.75
CA LEU A 22 4.35 9.79 -30.01
C LEU A 22 3.76 10.74 -31.04
N LEU A 23 4.41 10.81 -32.21
CA LEU A 23 4.18 11.67 -33.39
C LEU A 23 5.19 12.82 -33.55
N SER A 24 6.35 12.47 -34.12
CA SER A 24 7.08 13.35 -35.04
C SER A 24 7.75 12.49 -36.11
N LEU A 25 7.04 12.26 -37.21
CA LEU A 25 7.56 11.63 -38.42
C LEU A 25 8.54 12.59 -39.13
N GLY A 26 9.76 12.08 -39.36
CA GLY A 26 10.81 12.78 -40.09
C GLY A 26 10.44 13.04 -41.55
N ARG A 27 10.87 14.20 -42.05
CA ARG A 27 10.84 14.56 -43.47
C ARG A 27 12.04 13.94 -44.20
N CYS A 28 11.78 13.04 -45.15
CA CYS A 28 12.71 12.72 -46.25
C CYS A 28 11.97 12.79 -47.59
N ARG A 29 12.63 13.41 -48.59
CA ARG A 29 12.14 13.67 -49.96
C ARG A 29 12.20 12.39 -50.85
N PRO A 30 11.51 12.38 -52.02
CA PRO A 30 11.05 11.15 -52.68
C PRO A 30 11.93 10.69 -53.85
N HIS A 31 11.96 9.38 -54.12
CA HIS A 31 12.35 8.81 -55.41
C HIS A 31 11.44 7.65 -55.88
N ARG A 32 10.77 7.95 -56.99
CA ARG A 32 10.18 7.18 -58.11
C ARG A 32 9.87 5.66 -58.02
N LYS A 33 8.61 5.41 -58.43
CA LYS A 33 8.05 4.41 -59.38
C LYS A 33 7.92 2.94 -58.96
N GLY A 34 6.66 2.55 -58.80
CA GLY A 34 6.16 1.18 -58.93
C GLY A 34 4.64 1.16 -58.80
N SER A 35 3.93 0.99 -59.92
CA SER A 35 2.47 0.90 -60.02
C SER A 35 2.00 -0.47 -59.56
N LEU A 36 1.04 -0.56 -58.62
CA LEU A 36 0.07 -1.67 -58.58
C LEU A 36 -1.11 -1.40 -57.63
N CYS A 37 -2.30 -1.55 -58.20
CA CYS A 37 -3.60 -1.89 -57.62
C CYS A 37 -4.27 -0.91 -56.63
N MET A 38 -5.32 -0.23 -57.12
CA MET A 38 -6.31 0.44 -56.29
C MET A 38 -7.11 -0.57 -55.48
N SER A 39 -7.08 -0.44 -54.15
CA SER A 39 -8.18 -0.87 -53.30
C SER A 39 -8.53 0.28 -52.36
N SER A 40 -9.74 0.78 -52.51
CA SER A 40 -10.34 1.79 -51.64
C SER A 40 -10.51 1.19 -50.24
N ARG A 41 -9.61 1.53 -49.33
CA ARG A 41 -9.85 1.33 -47.89
C ARG A 41 -10.61 2.55 -47.38
N SER A 42 -11.89 2.37 -47.10
CA SER A 42 -12.65 3.26 -46.26
C SER A 42 -12.00 3.27 -44.87
N GLU A 43 -11.42 4.41 -44.49
CA GLU A 43 -11.13 4.71 -43.08
C GLU A 43 -12.46 4.70 -42.34
N MET A 44 -12.72 3.59 -41.65
CA MET A 44 -13.77 3.50 -40.67
C MET A 44 -13.16 4.04 -39.38
N ASP A 45 -13.24 5.37 -39.20
CA ASP A 45 -12.99 6.02 -37.92
C ASP A 45 -13.90 5.38 -36.88
N ARG A 46 -13.36 4.42 -36.13
CA ARG A 46 -14.00 3.95 -34.91
C ARG A 46 -13.76 5.03 -33.86
N PRO A 47 -14.80 5.53 -33.20
CA PRO A 47 -14.61 6.38 -32.03
C PRO A 47 -13.72 5.62 -31.05
N CYS A 48 -12.64 6.24 -30.59
CA CYS A 48 -11.87 5.76 -29.47
C CYS A 48 -12.84 5.61 -28.29
N GLY A 49 -13.30 4.38 -28.07
CA GLY A 49 -14.21 4.06 -26.98
C GLY A 49 -13.56 4.46 -25.67
N SER A 50 -14.39 4.79 -24.68
CA SER A 50 -13.98 4.86 -23.28
C SER A 50 -12.98 3.74 -22.97
N PRO A 51 -11.86 3.99 -22.27
CA PRO A 51 -10.88 2.94 -21.96
C PRO A 51 -11.64 1.73 -21.43
N ALA A 52 -11.45 0.58 -22.09
CA ALA A 52 -12.21 -0.62 -21.79
C ALA A 52 -12.05 -0.90 -20.30
N LYS A 53 -13.15 -0.82 -19.54
CA LYS A 53 -13.13 -1.10 -18.11
C LYS A 53 -12.66 -2.54 -17.92
N ILE A 54 -11.47 -2.72 -17.36
CA ILE A 54 -10.96 -4.05 -17.05
C ILE A 54 -11.93 -4.69 -16.05
N ALA A 55 -12.21 -5.99 -16.21
CA ALA A 55 -13.27 -6.66 -15.47
C ALA A 55 -12.98 -6.72 -13.97
N GLU A 56 -13.91 -6.22 -13.15
CA GLU A 56 -13.81 -6.23 -11.67
C GLU A 56 -13.50 -7.64 -11.08
N PRO A 57 -14.07 -8.76 -11.57
CA PRO A 57 -13.72 -10.09 -11.05
C PRO A 57 -12.24 -10.46 -11.24
N PHE A 58 -11.57 -9.94 -12.29
CA PHE A 58 -10.15 -10.16 -12.47
C PHE A 58 -9.33 -9.39 -11.42
N PHE A 59 -9.70 -8.12 -11.16
CA PHE A 59 -9.06 -7.32 -10.10
C PHE A 59 -9.20 -7.97 -8.73
N ARG A 60 -10.40 -8.42 -8.38
CA ARG A 60 -10.66 -9.09 -7.10
C ARG A 60 -9.83 -10.37 -6.95
N ARG A 61 -9.64 -11.14 -8.03
CA ARG A 61 -8.71 -12.29 -8.01
C ARG A 61 -7.26 -11.85 -7.83
N ALA A 62 -6.82 -10.77 -8.46
CA ALA A 62 -5.46 -10.27 -8.32
C ALA A 62 -5.14 -9.87 -6.87
N ILE A 63 -6.00 -9.06 -6.23
CA ILE A 63 -5.81 -8.67 -4.83
C ILE A 63 -5.99 -9.85 -3.86
N SER A 64 -6.87 -10.81 -4.17
CA SER A 64 -7.00 -12.05 -3.39
C SER A 64 -5.75 -12.93 -3.49
N SER A 65 -5.06 -12.95 -4.63
CA SER A 65 -3.75 -13.61 -4.73
C SER A 65 -2.70 -12.94 -3.85
N MET A 66 -2.65 -11.59 -3.80
CA MET A 66 -1.76 -10.85 -2.90
C MET A 66 -2.04 -11.16 -1.43
N GLU A 67 -3.32 -11.16 -1.04
CA GLU A 67 -3.78 -11.53 0.30
C GLU A 67 -3.38 -12.97 0.64
N LYS A 68 -3.59 -13.93 -0.27
CA LYS A 68 -3.23 -15.33 -0.05
C LYS A 68 -1.73 -15.49 0.23
N ILE A 69 -0.87 -14.81 -0.52
CA ILE A 69 0.57 -14.79 -0.26
C ILE A 69 0.88 -14.20 1.13
N TYR A 70 0.21 -13.11 1.48
CA TYR A 70 0.33 -12.49 2.80
C TYR A 70 -0.07 -13.46 3.92
N LEU A 71 -1.26 -14.07 3.87
CA LEU A 71 -1.72 -14.96 4.92
C LEU A 71 -0.84 -16.20 5.08
N ASN A 72 -0.32 -16.76 3.97
CA ASN A 72 0.60 -17.89 4.01
C ASN A 72 1.93 -17.57 4.73
N ARG A 73 2.37 -16.31 4.68
CA ARG A 73 3.65 -15.87 5.27
C ARG A 73 3.51 -15.30 6.68
N ASN A 74 2.28 -15.03 7.12
CA ASN A 74 1.98 -14.31 8.36
C ASN A 74 0.95 -15.07 9.20
N PRO A 75 1.37 -16.14 9.90
CA PRO A 75 0.47 -16.98 10.69
C PRO A 75 -0.32 -16.20 11.76
N THR A 76 0.25 -15.14 12.34
CA THR A 76 -0.46 -14.30 13.31
C THR A 76 -1.65 -13.60 12.67
N ALA A 77 -1.46 -13.01 11.48
CA ALA A 77 -2.54 -12.34 10.77
C ALA A 77 -3.65 -13.32 10.37
N ASN A 78 -3.28 -14.50 9.85
CA ASN A 78 -4.25 -15.52 9.49
C ASN A 78 -5.06 -16.02 10.70
N ALA A 79 -4.38 -16.30 11.82
CA ALA A 79 -5.03 -16.75 13.04
C ALA A 79 -5.95 -15.69 13.66
N ILE A 80 -5.57 -14.41 13.58
CA ILE A 80 -6.43 -13.30 14.03
C ILE A 80 -7.67 -13.15 13.15
N LEU A 81 -7.55 -13.27 11.82
CA LEU A 81 -8.71 -13.24 10.93
C LEU A 81 -9.67 -14.39 11.23
N ASP A 82 -9.16 -15.61 11.47
CA ASP A 82 -9.98 -16.76 11.84
C ASP A 82 -10.63 -16.60 13.22
N LEU A 83 -9.90 -16.02 14.17
CA LEU A 83 -10.40 -15.71 15.52
C LEU A 83 -11.54 -14.68 15.46
N VAL A 84 -11.34 -13.57 14.76
CA VAL A 84 -12.37 -12.53 14.58
C VAL A 84 -13.58 -13.11 13.82
N ARG A 85 -13.36 -13.93 12.79
CA ARG A 85 -14.45 -14.57 12.04
C ARG A 85 -15.27 -15.52 12.91
N SER A 86 -14.62 -16.24 13.81
CA SER A 86 -15.28 -17.17 14.73
C SER A 86 -16.10 -16.43 15.80
N TYR A 87 -15.69 -15.22 16.18
CA TYR A 87 -16.39 -14.39 17.17
C TYR A 87 -17.50 -13.52 16.56
N ASP A 88 -17.25 -12.90 15.40
CA ASP A 88 -18.13 -11.89 14.76
C ASP A 88 -18.93 -12.43 13.56
N GLY A 89 -18.65 -13.66 13.13
CA GLY A 89 -19.14 -14.22 11.88
C GLY A 89 -18.38 -13.71 10.66
N ASP A 90 -18.92 -13.94 9.46
CA ASP A 90 -18.26 -13.61 8.18
C ASP A 90 -18.45 -12.13 7.78
N ASN A 91 -18.19 -11.22 8.72
CA ASN A 91 -18.39 -9.77 8.59
C ASN A 91 -17.07 -8.97 8.53
N ILE A 92 -15.96 -9.62 8.20
CA ILE A 92 -14.66 -8.96 8.11
C ILE A 92 -14.57 -8.21 6.79
N PHE A 93 -14.34 -6.90 6.90
CA PHE A 93 -14.05 -6.04 5.76
C PHE A 93 -12.71 -5.35 5.96
N TYR A 94 -11.97 -5.22 4.86
CA TYR A 94 -10.69 -4.52 4.88
C TYR A 94 -10.87 -3.02 4.71
N ASP A 95 -10.31 -2.25 5.65
CA ASP A 95 -10.23 -0.79 5.56
C ASP A 95 -9.24 -0.38 4.47
N HIS A 96 -8.04 -0.97 4.51
CA HIS A 96 -6.99 -0.70 3.55
C HIS A 96 -5.95 -1.82 3.44
N PHE A 97 -5.22 -1.80 2.33
CA PHE A 97 -3.99 -2.56 2.08
C PHE A 97 -2.81 -1.61 2.01
N ALA A 98 -1.64 -2.02 2.50
CA ALA A 98 -0.44 -1.20 2.45
C ALA A 98 0.75 -1.88 1.78
N PHE A 99 1.54 -1.08 1.06
CA PHE A 99 2.74 -1.51 0.36
C PHE A 99 3.93 -0.58 0.63
N ARG A 100 5.12 -1.15 0.58
CA ARG A 100 6.41 -0.45 0.69
C ARG A 100 7.20 -0.60 -0.59
N THR A 101 7.94 0.43 -0.97
CA THR A 101 8.63 0.50 -2.26
C THR A 101 9.94 1.30 -2.15
N PHE A 102 10.79 1.25 -3.17
CA PHE A 102 11.99 2.09 -3.25
C PHE A 102 11.74 3.23 -4.24
N GLY A 103 11.78 4.48 -3.78
CA GLY A 103 11.57 5.67 -4.61
C GLY A 103 12.77 5.97 -5.51
N VAL A 104 13.07 5.05 -6.42
CA VAL A 104 14.23 5.13 -7.33
C VAL A 104 13.98 4.30 -8.59
N ASP A 105 14.44 4.80 -9.74
CA ASP A 105 14.52 4.05 -11.01
C ASP A 105 13.24 3.25 -11.38
N GLY A 106 12.06 3.84 -11.19
CA GLY A 106 10.77 3.20 -11.54
C GLY A 106 10.26 2.15 -10.55
N HIS A 107 10.86 2.02 -9.37
CA HIS A 107 10.49 1.03 -8.35
C HIS A 107 9.68 1.60 -7.17
N GLY A 108 9.20 2.86 -7.29
CA GLY A 108 8.51 3.61 -6.23
C GLY A 108 6.99 3.42 -6.23
N ILE A 109 6.27 4.42 -5.71
CA ILE A 109 4.81 4.41 -5.58
C ILE A 109 4.12 4.09 -6.92
N ASP A 110 4.58 4.70 -8.01
CA ASP A 110 3.95 4.59 -9.33
C ASP A 110 3.98 3.16 -9.87
N SER A 111 5.00 2.38 -9.52
CA SER A 111 5.17 0.99 -9.96
C SER A 111 4.02 0.11 -9.48
N MET A 112 3.64 0.30 -8.21
CA MET A 112 2.54 -0.43 -7.58
C MET A 112 1.18 0.22 -7.80
N ALA A 113 1.11 1.56 -7.82
CA ALA A 113 -0.12 2.32 -8.02
C ALA A 113 -0.76 2.04 -9.38
N LYS A 114 0.04 1.73 -10.40
CA LYS A 114 -0.42 1.52 -11.78
C LYS A 114 -1.59 0.53 -11.87
N LEU A 115 -1.49 -0.62 -11.19
CA LEU A 115 -2.59 -1.60 -11.16
C LEU A 115 -3.88 -0.94 -10.68
N PHE A 116 -3.84 -0.31 -9.50
CA PHE A 116 -5.03 0.24 -8.87
C PHE A 116 -5.66 1.37 -9.69
N VAL A 117 -4.85 2.25 -10.26
CA VAL A 117 -5.32 3.34 -11.14
C VAL A 117 -5.98 2.78 -12.41
N ASP A 118 -5.42 1.73 -13.02
CA ASP A 118 -6.01 1.04 -14.18
C ASP A 118 -7.40 0.44 -13.85
N PHE A 119 -7.68 0.17 -12.55
CA PHE A 119 -8.98 -0.29 -12.04
C PHE A 119 -9.85 0.82 -11.42
N GLY A 120 -9.51 2.09 -11.64
CA GLY A 120 -10.36 3.23 -11.27
C GLY A 120 -10.16 3.75 -9.85
N TYR A 121 -9.10 3.34 -9.15
CA TYR A 121 -8.70 3.99 -7.92
C TYR A 121 -8.22 5.42 -8.19
N THR A 122 -8.53 6.33 -7.29
CA THR A 122 -8.16 7.75 -7.42
C THR A 122 -7.07 8.09 -6.41
N PRO A 123 -5.92 8.66 -6.82
CA PRO A 123 -4.91 9.14 -5.88
C PRO A 123 -5.46 10.28 -5.01
N ARG A 124 -5.02 10.34 -3.76
CA ARG A 124 -5.49 11.29 -2.75
C ARG A 124 -4.30 12.03 -2.14
N ASP A 125 -4.30 12.23 -0.83
CA ASP A 125 -3.31 13.05 -0.14
C ASP A 125 -1.94 12.37 -0.11
N GLU A 126 -0.89 13.17 -0.28
CA GLU A 126 0.50 12.77 -0.03
C GLU A 126 0.83 12.98 1.47
N LEU A 127 1.49 12.00 2.07
CA LEU A 127 2.02 12.04 3.42
C LEU A 127 3.54 12.01 3.37
N ARG A 128 4.22 12.73 4.27
CA ARG A 128 5.69 12.76 4.36
C ARG A 128 6.14 12.44 5.78
N PHE A 129 7.22 11.68 5.87
CA PHE A 129 7.83 11.25 7.12
C PHE A 129 9.32 11.60 7.09
N PRO A 130 9.69 12.88 7.34
CA PRO A 130 11.06 13.35 7.14
C PRO A 130 12.10 12.57 7.96
N ALA A 131 11.79 12.23 9.21
CA ALA A 131 12.68 11.45 10.05
C ALA A 131 12.98 10.06 9.50
N LYS A 132 12.01 9.45 8.80
CA LYS A 132 12.15 8.13 8.18
C LYS A 132 12.55 8.19 6.70
N LYS A 133 12.68 9.40 6.14
CA LYS A 133 12.96 9.66 4.71
C LYS A 133 11.94 8.96 3.81
N LEU A 134 10.66 8.98 4.19
CA LEU A 134 9.58 8.36 3.42
C LEU A 134 8.61 9.40 2.88
N ARG A 135 7.99 9.08 1.74
CA ARG A 135 6.70 9.65 1.34
C ARG A 135 5.70 8.54 1.07
N ALA A 136 4.41 8.87 1.17
CA ALA A 136 3.34 7.95 0.87
C ALA A 136 2.20 8.65 0.14
N LEU A 137 1.45 7.89 -0.65
CA LEU A 137 0.23 8.31 -1.31
C LEU A 137 -0.84 7.25 -1.02
N TRP A 138 -2.07 7.70 -0.75
CA TRP A 138 -3.19 6.78 -0.63
C TRP A 138 -4.17 6.92 -1.78
N PHE A 139 -4.89 5.84 -2.06
CA PHE A 139 -5.80 5.74 -3.20
C PHE A 139 -7.18 5.31 -2.71
N ALA A 140 -8.18 6.10 -3.05
CA ALA A 140 -9.58 5.80 -2.77
C ALA A 140 -10.11 4.79 -3.80
N PRO A 141 -10.85 3.76 -3.38
CA PRO A 141 -11.44 2.80 -4.30
C PRO A 141 -12.51 3.46 -5.19
N PRO A 142 -12.77 2.90 -6.39
CA PRO A 142 -13.91 3.34 -7.20
C PRO A 142 -15.22 3.08 -6.46
N ALA A 143 -16.25 3.88 -6.76
CA ALA A 143 -17.59 3.67 -6.21
C ALA A 143 -18.16 2.33 -6.72
N THR A 144 -18.10 1.30 -5.88
CA THR A 144 -18.78 0.02 -6.10
C THR A 144 -20.12 0.04 -5.38
N LYS A 145 -21.14 -0.64 -5.92
CA LYS A 145 -22.34 -0.92 -5.13
C LYS A 145 -21.90 -1.87 -4.01
N ASP A 146 -22.09 -1.49 -2.76
CA ASP A 146 -21.77 -2.27 -1.55
C ASP A 146 -22.70 -3.51 -1.40
N THR A 147 -23.04 -4.17 -2.51
CA THR A 147 -24.03 -5.24 -2.58
C THR A 147 -23.41 -6.49 -3.16
N GLY A 148 -23.18 -7.52 -2.32
CA GLY A 148 -22.80 -8.87 -2.76
C GLY A 148 -21.74 -9.54 -1.89
N ILE A 149 -21.43 -10.80 -2.24
CA ILE A 149 -20.57 -11.77 -1.50
C ILE A 149 -19.08 -11.36 -1.46
N GLN A 150 -18.69 -10.18 -2.00
CA GLN A 150 -17.28 -9.76 -2.09
C GLN A 150 -16.96 -8.39 -1.46
N GLY A 151 -17.89 -7.78 -0.70
CA GLY A 151 -17.60 -6.62 0.15
C GLY A 151 -17.11 -5.32 -0.56
N PRO A 152 -16.94 -4.24 0.22
CA PRO A 152 -16.29 -3.00 -0.25
C PRO A 152 -14.83 -3.28 -0.63
N LEU A 153 -14.33 -2.52 -1.60
CA LEU A 153 -12.91 -2.54 -1.93
C LEU A 153 -12.10 -1.76 -0.87
N PRO A 154 -10.91 -2.27 -0.45
CA PRO A 154 -10.07 -1.56 0.51
C PRO A 154 -9.45 -0.30 -0.10
N ARG A 155 -9.13 0.70 0.71
CA ARG A 155 -8.21 1.77 0.31
C ARG A 155 -6.81 1.19 0.08
N ILE A 156 -5.97 1.86 -0.70
CA ILE A 156 -4.57 1.44 -0.89
C ILE A 156 -3.64 2.51 -0.35
N PHE A 157 -2.69 2.13 0.49
CA PHE A 157 -1.64 3.00 1.00
C PHE A 157 -0.29 2.54 0.44
N ILE A 158 0.39 3.38 -0.34
CA ILE A 158 1.68 3.02 -0.94
C ILE A 158 2.70 4.03 -0.44
N SER A 159 3.76 3.51 0.17
CA SER A 159 4.90 4.30 0.63
C SER A 159 6.13 4.00 -0.20
N GLU A 160 7.04 4.96 -0.29
CA GLU A 160 8.38 4.77 -0.84
C GLU A 160 9.44 5.40 0.05
N LEU A 161 10.60 4.75 0.11
CA LEU A 161 11.82 5.35 0.62
C LEU A 161 12.35 6.39 -0.38
N ILE A 162 12.61 7.60 0.08
CA ILE A 162 13.27 8.64 -0.72
C ILE A 162 14.76 8.32 -0.75
N VAL A 163 15.16 7.47 -1.71
CA VAL A 163 16.52 6.90 -1.77
C VAL A 163 17.58 7.99 -1.80
N GLU A 164 17.33 9.11 -2.49
CA GLU A 164 18.28 10.23 -2.60
C GLU A 164 18.61 10.92 -1.27
N GLU A 165 17.78 10.74 -0.23
CA GLU A 165 18.05 11.28 1.12
C GLU A 165 18.90 10.32 1.97
N MET A 166 19.17 9.11 1.50
CA MET A 166 20.00 8.11 2.19
C MET A 166 21.49 8.41 2.05
N SER A 167 22.33 7.77 2.86
CA SER A 167 23.78 7.83 2.63
C SER A 167 24.15 7.25 1.26
N ARG A 168 25.27 7.70 0.70
CA ARG A 168 25.75 7.24 -0.61
C ARG A 168 25.91 5.71 -0.67
N GLU A 169 26.38 5.10 0.42
CA GLU A 169 26.55 3.65 0.53
C GLU A 169 25.22 2.91 0.35
N ILE A 170 24.16 3.39 1.01
CA ILE A 170 22.81 2.82 0.91
C ILE A 170 22.18 3.07 -0.46
N GLN A 171 22.37 4.27 -1.02
CA GLN A 171 21.92 4.57 -2.38
C GLN A 171 22.51 3.59 -3.39
N GLU A 172 23.83 3.37 -3.33
CA GLU A 172 24.54 2.46 -4.23
C GLU A 172 24.07 1.00 -4.03
N THR A 173 23.89 0.55 -2.78
CA THR A 173 23.34 -0.79 -2.49
C THR A 173 21.95 -0.96 -3.09
N ILE A 174 21.00 -0.04 -2.84
CA ILE A 174 19.63 -0.15 -3.38
C ILE A 174 19.65 -0.14 -4.91
N ARG A 175 20.42 0.78 -5.51
CA ARG A 175 20.53 0.89 -6.97
C ARG A 175 21.12 -0.34 -7.64
N ASN A 176 21.99 -1.09 -6.97
CA ASN A 176 22.50 -2.35 -7.51
C ASN A 176 21.36 -3.36 -7.70
N TYR A 177 20.45 -3.48 -6.72
CA TYR A 177 19.30 -4.38 -6.82
C TYR A 177 18.23 -3.88 -7.80
N THR A 178 17.89 -2.60 -7.79
CA THR A 178 16.90 -2.07 -8.76
C THR A 178 17.42 -2.11 -10.19
N LYS A 179 18.73 -1.94 -10.40
CA LYS A 179 19.36 -2.06 -11.71
C LYS A 179 19.32 -3.49 -12.25
N THR A 180 19.57 -4.51 -11.42
CA THR A 180 19.44 -5.92 -11.87
C THR A 180 17.98 -6.28 -12.13
N SER A 181 17.05 -5.69 -11.38
CA SER A 181 15.61 -5.83 -11.63
C SER A 181 15.17 -5.26 -12.98
N GLY A 182 15.86 -4.24 -13.51
CA GLY A 182 15.55 -3.62 -14.79
C GLY A 182 14.14 -3.03 -14.81
N CYS A 183 13.27 -3.52 -15.70
CA CYS A 183 11.85 -3.13 -15.74
C CYS A 183 10.97 -3.90 -14.72
N GLY A 184 11.56 -4.56 -13.72
CA GLY A 184 10.82 -5.31 -12.71
C GLY A 184 9.75 -4.49 -11.97
N GLY A 185 9.96 -3.18 -11.80
CA GLY A 185 8.95 -2.25 -11.29
C GLY A 185 7.64 -2.26 -12.08
N ASP A 186 7.66 -2.41 -13.41
CA ASP A 186 6.45 -2.48 -14.24
C ASP A 186 5.57 -3.70 -13.92
N TYR A 187 6.14 -4.70 -13.22
CA TYR A 187 5.49 -5.94 -12.82
C TYR A 187 5.31 -6.04 -11.29
N ALA A 188 5.40 -4.93 -10.55
CA ALA A 188 5.29 -4.90 -9.08
C ALA A 188 4.06 -5.65 -8.54
N ALA A 189 2.89 -5.41 -9.13
CA ALA A 189 1.65 -6.09 -8.74
C ALA A 189 1.68 -7.60 -8.99
N LEU A 190 2.29 -8.04 -10.10
CA LEU A 190 2.46 -9.46 -10.40
C LEU A 190 3.44 -10.10 -9.40
N ALA A 191 4.54 -9.42 -9.09
CA ALA A 191 5.50 -9.85 -8.08
C ALA A 191 4.84 -10.01 -6.69
N SER A 192 3.98 -9.07 -6.31
CA SER A 192 3.19 -9.16 -5.07
C SER A 192 2.22 -10.36 -5.08
N ALA A 193 1.51 -10.59 -6.19
CA ALA A 193 0.55 -11.70 -6.30
C ALA A 193 1.22 -13.08 -6.34
N MET A 194 2.49 -13.14 -6.77
CA MET A 194 3.31 -14.36 -6.80
C MET A 194 4.15 -14.57 -5.53
N GLY A 195 4.34 -13.53 -4.72
CA GLY A 195 5.24 -13.57 -3.55
C GLY A 195 6.71 -13.60 -3.92
N SER A 196 7.09 -12.93 -4.99
CA SER A 196 8.46 -12.93 -5.54
C SER A 196 9.13 -11.56 -5.43
N LEU A 197 10.46 -11.57 -5.28
CA LEU A 197 11.28 -10.37 -5.52
C LEU A 197 11.45 -10.17 -7.03
N THR A 198 11.55 -8.90 -7.46
CA THR A 198 11.86 -8.56 -8.86
C THR A 198 13.35 -8.40 -9.11
N TRP A 199 14.16 -8.40 -8.05
CA TRP A 199 15.61 -8.39 -8.08
C TRP A 199 16.18 -9.73 -7.59
N ASP A 200 17.47 -9.92 -7.82
CA ASP A 200 18.20 -11.08 -7.30
C ASP A 200 18.11 -11.16 -5.78
N ARG A 201 18.17 -12.39 -5.28
CA ARG A 201 18.20 -12.64 -3.84
C ARG A 201 19.34 -11.83 -3.19
N PRO A 202 19.07 -11.08 -2.12
CA PRO A 202 20.06 -10.21 -1.52
C PRO A 202 21.16 -10.99 -0.79
N PHE A 203 22.31 -10.33 -0.62
CA PHE A 203 23.36 -10.75 0.29
C PHE A 203 23.04 -10.32 1.73
N TYR A 204 23.43 -11.12 2.72
CA TYR A 204 23.19 -10.79 4.13
C TYR A 204 23.91 -9.51 4.55
N SER A 205 25.14 -9.33 4.06
CA SER A 205 25.93 -8.12 4.33
C SER A 205 25.24 -6.83 3.84
N ASP A 206 24.58 -6.87 2.68
CA ASP A 206 23.81 -5.73 2.16
C ASP A 206 22.55 -5.48 3.00
N TYR A 207 21.84 -6.54 3.39
CA TYR A 207 20.70 -6.44 4.29
C TYR A 207 21.07 -5.80 5.63
N GLN A 208 22.16 -6.26 6.27
CA GLN A 208 22.66 -5.66 7.50
C GLN A 208 23.08 -4.20 7.31
N ARG A 209 23.65 -3.86 6.15
CA ARG A 209 24.01 -2.48 5.82
C ARG A 209 22.77 -1.60 5.75
N LEU A 210 21.73 -2.02 5.01
CA LEU A 210 20.45 -1.32 4.98
C LEU A 210 19.85 -1.17 6.38
N LEU A 211 19.86 -2.25 7.17
CA LEU A 211 19.22 -2.28 8.50
C LEU A 211 19.82 -1.28 9.48
N ARG A 212 21.12 -0.96 9.35
CA ARG A 212 21.80 0.03 10.21
C ARG A 212 21.32 1.47 9.98
N GLU A 213 20.86 1.80 8.77
CA GLU A 213 20.40 3.16 8.46
C GLU A 213 18.86 3.25 8.33
N SER A 214 18.23 2.22 7.78
CA SER A 214 16.79 2.19 7.54
C SER A 214 16.22 0.77 7.59
N GLU A 215 15.48 0.49 8.66
CA GLU A 215 14.71 -0.75 8.81
C GLU A 215 13.65 -0.89 7.70
N TYR A 216 13.11 0.24 7.21
CA TYR A 216 12.24 0.26 6.05
C TYR A 216 12.95 -0.26 4.80
N ALA A 217 14.18 0.19 4.54
CA ALA A 217 14.97 -0.26 3.40
C ALA A 217 15.29 -1.75 3.49
N ALA A 218 15.71 -2.21 4.68
CA ALA A 218 16.01 -3.61 4.93
C ALA A 218 14.77 -4.50 4.74
N TRP A 219 13.61 -4.06 5.22
CA TRP A 219 12.34 -4.76 5.02
C TRP A 219 11.98 -4.87 3.54
N THR A 220 12.05 -3.76 2.80
CA THR A 220 11.70 -3.72 1.38
C THR A 220 12.66 -4.60 0.56
N LEU A 221 13.95 -4.66 0.90
CA LEU A 221 14.92 -5.51 0.18
C LEU A 221 14.53 -7.00 0.19
N VAL A 222 14.08 -7.53 1.33
CA VAL A 222 13.78 -8.97 1.50
C VAL A 222 12.31 -9.32 1.27
N ASN A 223 11.41 -8.33 1.30
CA ASN A 223 9.97 -8.54 1.07
C ASN A 223 9.47 -8.03 -0.29
N GLY A 224 10.22 -7.15 -0.95
CA GLY A 224 9.85 -6.55 -2.23
C GLY A 224 8.48 -5.86 -2.17
N TYR A 225 7.64 -6.14 -3.16
CA TYR A 225 6.28 -5.61 -3.27
C TYR A 225 5.22 -6.38 -2.48
N ALA A 226 5.62 -7.27 -1.56
CA ALA A 226 4.66 -8.00 -0.73
C ALA A 226 3.73 -7.04 0.02
N LEU A 227 2.48 -7.48 0.23
CA LEU A 227 1.50 -6.78 1.05
C LEU A 227 2.05 -6.64 2.48
N ASN A 228 2.30 -5.40 2.90
CA ASN A 228 2.91 -5.11 4.20
C ASN A 228 1.93 -5.31 5.36
N HIS A 229 0.66 -5.03 5.14
CA HIS A 229 -0.43 -5.41 6.05
C HIS A 229 -1.78 -5.27 5.35
N VAL A 230 -2.76 -5.97 5.91
CA VAL A 230 -4.18 -5.70 5.75
C VAL A 230 -4.71 -5.07 7.03
N THR A 231 -5.83 -4.34 6.90
CA THR A 231 -6.43 -3.64 8.04
C THR A 231 -7.89 -4.02 8.21
N ILE A 232 -8.27 -4.55 9.36
CA ILE A 232 -9.68 -4.84 9.66
C ILE A 232 -10.41 -3.53 9.98
N SER A 233 -11.52 -3.28 9.29
CA SER A 233 -12.43 -2.16 9.57
C SER A 233 -13.32 -2.51 10.76
N THR A 234 -12.90 -2.14 11.97
CA THR A 234 -13.56 -2.59 13.21
C THR A 234 -15.01 -2.09 13.28
N HIS A 235 -15.27 -0.85 12.86
CA HIS A 235 -16.61 -0.24 12.92
C HIS A 235 -17.67 -0.97 12.08
N ARG A 236 -17.25 -1.87 11.17
CA ARG A 236 -18.13 -2.71 10.35
C ARG A 236 -18.44 -4.09 10.95
N LEU A 237 -17.70 -4.50 11.99
CA LEU A 237 -18.00 -5.69 12.77
C LEU A 237 -19.36 -5.53 13.50
N LYS A 238 -19.98 -6.66 13.85
CA LYS A 238 -21.36 -6.70 14.39
C LYS A 238 -21.42 -6.82 15.90
N SER A 239 -20.49 -7.54 16.50
CA SER A 239 -20.37 -7.73 17.94
C SER A 239 -19.71 -6.52 18.62
N ASN A 240 -19.48 -6.63 19.92
CA ASN A 240 -18.85 -5.61 20.74
C ASN A 240 -17.38 -5.32 20.34
N ILE A 241 -16.67 -6.24 19.69
CA ILE A 241 -15.30 -5.99 19.18
C ILE A 241 -15.28 -5.02 17.97
N ARG A 242 -16.42 -4.43 17.60
CA ARG A 242 -16.45 -3.31 16.67
C ARG A 242 -15.79 -2.04 17.20
N GLU A 243 -15.77 -1.88 18.52
CA GLU A 243 -15.04 -0.82 19.22
C GLU A 243 -13.58 -1.25 19.37
N ILE A 244 -12.65 -0.41 18.92
CA ILE A 244 -11.24 -0.83 18.79
C ILE A 244 -10.57 -1.15 20.13
N ASP A 245 -10.99 -0.53 21.24
CA ASP A 245 -10.46 -0.86 22.57
C ASP A 245 -10.84 -2.28 22.98
N THR A 246 -12.11 -2.65 22.78
CA THR A 246 -12.64 -3.99 23.03
C THR A 246 -11.97 -5.02 22.13
N LEU A 247 -11.73 -4.68 20.86
CA LEU A 247 -10.96 -5.52 19.95
C LEU A 247 -9.51 -5.70 20.44
N ASN A 248 -8.83 -4.62 20.83
CA ASN A 248 -7.46 -4.71 21.31
C ASN A 248 -7.35 -5.62 22.54
N GLN A 249 -8.26 -5.47 23.50
CA GLN A 249 -8.33 -6.35 24.65
C GLN A 249 -8.55 -7.80 24.22
N PHE A 250 -9.52 -8.06 23.34
CA PHE A 250 -9.81 -9.39 22.80
C PHE A 250 -8.58 -10.03 22.13
N ILE A 251 -7.84 -9.28 21.32
CA ILE A 251 -6.62 -9.75 20.65
C ILE A 251 -5.52 -10.08 21.67
N GLN A 252 -5.33 -9.23 22.68
CA GLN A 252 -4.32 -9.46 23.73
C GLN A 252 -4.67 -10.64 24.66
N GLU A 253 -5.94 -10.81 25.02
CA GLU A 253 -6.43 -11.94 25.83
C GLU A 253 -6.26 -13.28 25.12
N ASN A 254 -6.27 -13.27 23.77
CA ASN A 254 -5.96 -14.44 22.95
C ASN A 254 -4.45 -14.62 22.67
N GLY A 255 -3.58 -13.87 23.35
CA GLY A 255 -2.13 -14.08 23.36
C GLY A 255 -1.35 -13.35 22.26
N TYR A 256 -1.99 -12.50 21.46
CA TYR A 256 -1.31 -11.74 20.41
C TYR A 256 -0.80 -10.38 20.93
N LYS A 257 0.45 -10.05 20.58
CA LYS A 257 1.09 -8.80 21.01
C LYS A 257 0.78 -7.65 20.05
N LEU A 258 0.34 -6.54 20.60
CA LEU A 258 0.12 -5.29 19.87
C LEU A 258 1.38 -4.40 19.87
N ASN A 259 1.57 -3.64 18.79
CA ASN A 259 2.63 -2.65 18.69
C ASN A 259 2.47 -1.59 19.79
N SER A 260 3.49 -1.47 20.63
CA SER A 260 3.51 -0.61 21.82
C SER A 260 4.06 0.80 21.58
N GLU A 261 4.66 1.07 20.43
CA GLU A 261 5.30 2.36 20.12
C GLU A 261 4.25 3.47 20.02
N GLY A 262 4.39 4.53 20.84
CA GLY A 262 3.37 5.58 20.96
C GLY A 262 2.06 5.15 21.67
N GLY A 263 2.07 4.03 22.39
CA GLY A 263 0.87 3.40 22.98
C GLY A 263 0.24 2.39 22.03
N THR A 264 -0.54 1.42 22.55
CA THR A 264 -1.16 0.38 21.70
C THR A 264 -2.18 0.95 20.71
N LEU A 265 -2.90 1.99 21.13
CA LEU A 265 -3.87 2.71 20.31
C LEU A 265 -3.32 4.07 19.87
N LYS A 266 -3.25 4.28 18.56
CA LYS A 266 -2.88 5.55 17.92
C LYS A 266 -4.15 6.27 17.53
N VAL A 267 -4.27 7.53 17.92
CA VAL A 267 -5.47 8.33 17.70
C VAL A 267 -5.08 9.60 16.98
N SER A 268 -5.76 9.89 15.87
CA SER A 268 -5.53 11.11 15.11
C SER A 268 -5.86 12.35 15.95
N PRO A 269 -5.28 13.53 15.64
CA PRO A 269 -5.55 14.76 16.39
C PRO A 269 -7.03 15.17 16.46
N ASP A 270 -7.82 14.82 15.44
CA ASP A 270 -9.27 15.04 15.41
C ASP A 270 -10.06 14.00 16.24
N GLY A 271 -9.40 12.94 16.71
CA GLY A 271 -10.00 11.83 17.46
C GLY A 271 -10.78 10.83 16.60
N LEU A 272 -10.88 11.04 15.29
CA LEU A 272 -11.83 10.34 14.42
C LEU A 272 -11.24 9.12 13.69
N LEU A 273 -9.91 8.98 13.67
CA LEU A 273 -9.22 7.80 13.17
C LEU A 273 -8.40 7.19 14.30
N ARG A 274 -8.78 5.96 14.67
CA ARG A 274 -8.15 5.20 15.74
C ARG A 274 -7.59 3.92 15.15
N GLN A 275 -6.32 3.63 15.44
CA GLN A 275 -5.59 2.54 14.81
C GLN A 275 -4.74 1.79 15.84
N SER A 276 -4.65 0.49 15.66
CA SER A 276 -3.74 -0.39 16.41
C SER A 276 -3.24 -1.48 15.46
N SER A 277 -2.11 -2.09 15.78
CA SER A 277 -1.53 -3.14 14.94
C SER A 277 -0.87 -4.20 15.80
N THR A 278 -0.73 -5.42 15.26
CA THR A 278 0.14 -6.42 15.87
C THR A 278 1.60 -6.05 15.67
N VAL A 279 2.47 -6.66 16.47
CA VAL A 279 3.87 -6.80 16.07
C VAL A 279 3.94 -7.72 14.85
N ALA A 280 4.86 -7.46 13.92
CA ALA A 280 5.02 -8.28 12.72
C ALA A 280 5.49 -9.70 13.03
N ASP A 281 5.05 -10.64 12.20
CA ASP A 281 5.67 -11.97 12.19
C ASP A 281 7.10 -11.87 11.66
N SER A 282 7.90 -12.89 11.95
CA SER A 282 9.23 -13.07 11.36
C SER A 282 9.31 -14.42 10.65
N THR A 283 10.14 -14.49 9.61
CA THR A 283 10.35 -15.74 8.86
C THR A 283 11.83 -16.01 8.64
N ALA A 284 12.18 -17.27 8.42
CA ALA A 284 13.52 -17.64 8.00
C ALA A 284 13.74 -17.20 6.54
N PHE A 285 14.84 -16.53 6.29
CA PHE A 285 15.27 -16.10 4.96
C PHE A 285 16.68 -16.60 4.69
N THR A 286 16.83 -17.36 3.61
CA THR A 286 18.14 -17.79 3.10
C THR A 286 18.65 -16.76 2.12
N PHE A 287 19.75 -16.07 2.45
CA PHE A 287 20.43 -15.09 1.59
C PHE A 287 21.19 -15.78 0.44
N ALA A 288 21.67 -14.98 -0.53
CA ALA A 288 22.28 -15.49 -1.77
C ALA A 288 23.49 -16.41 -1.52
N GLU A 289 24.28 -16.10 -0.49
CA GLU A 289 25.44 -16.85 -0.03
C GLU A 289 25.12 -18.03 0.89
N GLY A 290 23.84 -18.37 1.07
CA GLY A 290 23.37 -19.49 1.88
C GLY A 290 23.26 -19.21 3.38
N VAL A 291 23.51 -17.98 3.82
CA VAL A 291 23.27 -17.55 5.21
C VAL A 291 21.78 -17.58 5.51
N ASN A 292 21.39 -18.23 6.62
CA ASN A 292 20.00 -18.31 7.07
C ASN A 292 19.80 -17.42 8.29
N GLU A 293 18.92 -16.44 8.18
CA GLU A 293 18.59 -15.53 9.28
C GLU A 293 17.09 -15.28 9.38
N THR A 294 16.65 -14.78 10.52
CA THR A 294 15.26 -14.39 10.73
C THR A 294 15.06 -12.94 10.33
N VAL A 295 14.09 -12.68 9.46
CA VAL A 295 13.76 -11.34 8.96
C VAL A 295 12.29 -11.00 9.24
N PRO A 296 11.94 -9.71 9.42
CA PRO A 296 10.56 -9.30 9.56
C PRO A 296 9.75 -9.57 8.29
N CYS A 297 8.55 -10.13 8.48
CA CYS A 297 7.49 -10.21 7.49
C CYS A 297 6.50 -9.06 7.72
N SER A 298 5.21 -9.35 7.69
CA SER A 298 4.14 -8.38 7.75
C SER A 298 3.39 -8.48 9.08
N TYR A 299 2.48 -7.55 9.31
CA TYR A 299 1.59 -7.51 10.48
C TYR A 299 0.14 -7.35 10.02
N ILE A 300 -0.81 -7.39 10.95
CA ILE A 300 -2.20 -7.00 10.71
C ILE A 300 -2.53 -5.74 11.51
N GLU A 301 -3.31 -4.85 10.92
CA GLU A 301 -3.78 -3.62 11.55
C GLU A 301 -5.30 -3.70 11.81
N PHE A 302 -5.77 -2.88 12.74
CA PHE A 302 -7.16 -2.64 13.06
C PHE A 302 -7.42 -1.14 13.02
N ALA A 303 -8.49 -0.72 12.34
CA ALA A 303 -8.85 0.70 12.23
C ALA A 303 -10.34 0.93 12.51
N GLU A 304 -10.60 1.92 13.36
CA GLU A 304 -11.93 2.45 13.62
C GLU A 304 -12.03 3.87 13.07
N ARG A 305 -12.99 4.09 12.16
CA ARG A 305 -13.31 5.41 11.61
C ARG A 305 -14.60 5.92 12.22
N LEU A 306 -14.52 6.97 13.03
CA LEU A 306 -15.68 7.59 13.66
C LEU A 306 -16.44 8.51 12.70
N LEU A 307 -17.70 8.78 13.04
CA LEU A 307 -18.55 9.72 12.29
C LEU A 307 -17.97 11.13 12.32
N LEU A 308 -18.03 11.81 11.18
CA LEU A 308 -17.67 13.22 11.09
C LEU A 308 -18.64 14.05 11.95
N PRO A 309 -18.22 15.20 12.50
CA PRO A 309 -19.02 16.00 13.43
C PRO A 309 -20.43 16.35 12.92
N GLN A 310 -20.56 16.62 11.61
CA GLN A 310 -21.84 16.94 10.97
C GLN A 310 -22.82 15.75 10.92
N PHE A 311 -22.36 14.52 11.13
CA PHE A 311 -23.17 13.31 11.16
C PHE A 311 -23.27 12.69 12.56
N LYS A 312 -22.86 13.40 13.62
CA LYS A 312 -22.81 12.86 14.98
C LYS A 312 -24.16 12.33 15.50
N ASN A 313 -25.27 12.91 15.05
CA ASN A 313 -26.62 12.53 15.45
C ASN A 313 -27.29 11.54 14.47
N LEU A 314 -26.54 11.06 13.47
CA LEU A 314 -27.06 10.08 12.51
C LEU A 314 -27.25 8.74 13.23
N PRO A 315 -28.42 8.09 13.11
CA PRO A 315 -28.64 6.75 13.66
C PRO A 315 -27.57 5.78 13.19
N ALA A 316 -27.15 4.86 14.07
CA ALA A 316 -26.05 3.94 13.77
C ALA A 316 -26.36 3.04 12.57
N GLU A 317 -27.63 2.77 12.31
CA GLU A 317 -28.14 1.97 11.20
C GLU A 317 -28.07 2.70 9.85
N GLU A 318 -28.05 4.04 9.88
CA GLU A 318 -27.93 4.92 8.70
C GLU A 318 -26.48 5.36 8.44
N ALA A 319 -25.56 5.03 9.36
CA ALA A 319 -24.16 5.41 9.31
C ALA A 319 -23.36 4.64 8.25
N GLU A 320 -23.27 5.20 7.05
CA GLU A 320 -22.43 4.70 5.97
C GLU A 320 -20.97 5.17 6.03
N GLU A 321 -20.09 4.52 5.26
CA GLU A 321 -18.65 4.82 5.21
C GLU A 321 -18.35 6.28 4.86
N ARG A 322 -19.14 6.88 3.95
CA ARG A 322 -19.02 8.29 3.55
C ARG A 322 -19.28 9.28 4.68
N HIS A 323 -19.92 8.86 5.77
CA HIS A 323 -20.18 9.69 6.93
C HIS A 323 -19.04 9.66 7.95
N ARG A 324 -18.01 8.85 7.72
CA ARG A 324 -16.88 8.62 8.64
C ARG A 324 -15.61 9.34 8.16
N ARG A 325 -14.64 9.50 9.07
CA ARG A 325 -13.32 10.08 8.75
C ARG A 325 -12.59 9.23 7.71
N ASP A 326 -12.46 9.78 6.51
CA ASP A 326 -11.72 9.16 5.40
C ASP A 326 -10.24 9.56 5.40
N GLY A 327 -9.38 8.85 4.68
CA GLY A 327 -7.95 9.14 4.57
C GLY A 327 -7.11 8.63 5.75
N PHE A 328 -5.89 9.16 5.89
CA PHE A 328 -4.89 8.69 6.85
C PHE A 328 -4.38 9.85 7.72
N GLU A 329 -3.56 9.54 8.73
CA GLU A 329 -2.95 10.53 9.60
C GLU A 329 -1.46 10.27 9.78
N VAL A 330 -0.63 11.30 9.55
CA VAL A 330 0.85 11.18 9.59
C VAL A 330 1.34 10.70 10.96
N GLY A 331 0.82 11.28 12.04
CA GLY A 331 1.22 10.91 13.40
C GLY A 331 0.94 9.45 13.74
N ASN A 332 -0.21 8.92 13.30
CA ASN A 332 -0.55 7.51 13.49
C ASN A 332 0.36 6.62 12.64
N ALA A 333 0.46 6.91 11.34
CA ALA A 333 1.22 6.12 10.38
C ALA A 333 2.71 6.02 10.75
N ASP A 334 3.31 7.11 11.26
CA ASP A 334 4.71 7.13 11.70
C ASP A 334 5.00 6.06 12.75
N LYS A 335 4.08 5.88 13.70
CA LYS A 335 4.17 4.88 14.77
C LYS A 335 3.80 3.47 14.32
N ILE A 336 2.91 3.34 13.35
CA ILE A 336 2.51 2.05 12.78
C ILE A 336 3.63 1.43 11.92
N PHE A 337 4.47 2.24 11.25
CA PHE A 337 5.65 1.73 10.53
C PHE A 337 6.57 0.89 11.42
N GLU A 338 6.62 1.19 12.71
CA GLU A 338 7.46 0.52 13.71
C GLU A 338 6.97 -0.89 14.07
N SER A 339 5.83 -1.33 13.55
CA SER A 339 5.33 -2.70 13.77
C SER A 339 6.29 -3.76 13.21
N THR A 340 7.15 -3.38 12.25
CA THR A 340 8.22 -4.22 11.69
C THR A 340 9.61 -3.95 12.31
N SER A 341 9.69 -3.11 13.34
CA SER A 341 10.99 -2.72 13.92
C SER A 341 11.60 -3.82 14.76
N ASN A 342 12.93 -3.87 14.78
CA ASN A 342 13.68 -4.79 15.62
C ASN A 342 13.34 -4.65 17.11
N ASP A 343 13.06 -3.42 17.57
CA ASP A 343 12.72 -3.17 18.97
C ASP A 343 11.35 -3.77 19.34
N GLN A 344 10.35 -3.66 18.47
CA GLN A 344 9.06 -4.33 18.69
C GLN A 344 9.21 -5.86 18.64
N LEU A 345 9.98 -6.40 17.68
CA LEU A 345 10.19 -7.84 17.53
C LEU A 345 10.95 -8.46 18.71
N LYS A 346 11.94 -7.76 19.27
CA LYS A 346 12.66 -8.23 20.46
C LYS A 346 11.76 -8.24 21.69
N ARG A 347 10.92 -7.22 21.87
CA ARG A 347 9.91 -7.19 22.95
C ARG A 347 8.84 -8.26 22.77
N SER A 348 8.56 -8.68 21.53
CA SER A 348 7.61 -9.77 21.28
C SER A 348 8.20 -11.15 21.50
N ALA A 349 9.50 -11.34 21.32
CA ALA A 349 10.19 -12.61 21.58
C ALA A 349 10.51 -12.86 23.07
N ALA A 350 10.65 -11.79 23.87
CA ALA A 350 10.77 -11.85 25.33
C ALA A 350 9.41 -12.08 26.01
#